data_AF-A0A855EZD9-F1
#
_entry.id   AF-A0A855EZD9-F1
#
_cell.length_a   1.000
_cell.length_b   1.000
_cell.length_c   1.000
_cell.angle_alpha   90.00
_cell.angle_beta   90.00
_cell.angle_gamma   90.00
#
_symmetry.space_group_name_H-M   'P 1'
#
loop_
_entity.id
_entity.type
_entity.pdbx_description
1 polymer ?
#
loop_
_entity_poly.entity_id
_entity_poly.type
_entity_poly.pdbx_seq_one_letter_code
_entity_poly.pdbx_strand_id
1 'polypeptide(L)'
;MTRILLNIKNIYFRFAIMKLIEDLIIEHENITYDFNYNIKNISTADIIFTEMVVGEFSLCHDTLNNRSDAARIFIIHSQKGPVVKNPLPNCIKGSVFIYEKDLPGNIKKTMAKALDVSSIKTTDESASCGLRRCLDCQCNSVTAIQLKILYATSIGLNTSDIAKKLSMNYKTVFSHKRNVMTKFNLANKQELQKFANLFGQKKK
;
A
#
# COMPACT_ATOMS: atom_id res chain seq x y z
N MET A 1 -5.56 -24.22 -7.55
CA MET A 1 -6.05 -23.11 -8.39
C MET A 1 -5.73 -21.84 -7.65
N THR A 2 -4.76 -21.09 -8.14
CA THR A 2 -4.14 -19.98 -7.42
C THR A 2 -4.82 -18.67 -7.81
N ARG A 3 -5.41 -17.97 -6.84
CA ARG A 3 -6.13 -16.72 -7.05
C ARG A 3 -5.20 -15.54 -6.82
N ILE A 4 -5.02 -14.75 -7.88
CA ILE A 4 -4.11 -13.60 -7.88
C ILE A 4 -4.91 -12.32 -8.07
N LEU A 5 -4.85 -11.44 -7.08
CA LEU A 5 -5.45 -10.12 -7.14
C LEU A 5 -4.42 -9.09 -7.62
N LEU A 6 -4.71 -8.38 -8.70
CA LEU A 6 -3.85 -7.36 -9.31
C LEU A 6 -4.49 -5.97 -9.22
N ASN A 7 -4.17 -5.22 -8.17
CA ASN A 7 -4.52 -3.81 -7.99
C ASN A 7 -3.37 -2.89 -8.46
N ILE A 8 -3.17 -2.84 -9.77
CA ILE A 8 -2.10 -2.07 -10.43
C ILE A 8 -2.76 -1.13 -11.43
N LYS A 9 -2.51 0.18 -11.33
CA LYS A 9 -3.13 1.18 -12.22
C LYS A 9 -2.45 1.21 -13.58
N ASN A 10 -1.13 1.05 -13.61
CA ASN A 10 -0.37 1.00 -14.84
C ASN A 10 -0.62 -0.32 -15.57
N ILE A 11 -1.36 -0.26 -16.67
CA ILE A 11 -1.75 -1.41 -17.48
C ILE A 11 -0.54 -2.16 -18.03
N TYR A 12 0.50 -1.44 -18.49
CA TYR A 12 1.72 -2.06 -19.03
C TYR A 12 2.49 -2.82 -17.95
N PHE A 13 2.63 -2.22 -16.76
CA PHE A 13 3.28 -2.87 -15.63
C PHE A 13 2.48 -4.10 -15.17
N ARG A 14 1.14 -4.00 -15.15
CA ARG A 14 0.25 -5.12 -14.84
C ARG A 14 0.46 -6.30 -15.79
N PHE A 15 0.51 -6.07 -17.09
CA PHE A 15 0.81 -7.12 -18.07
C PHE A 15 2.21 -7.71 -17.89
N ALA A 16 3.22 -6.89 -17.61
CA ALA A 16 4.56 -7.38 -17.33
C ALA A 16 4.59 -8.30 -16.09
N ILE A 17 3.90 -7.92 -15.01
CA ILE A 17 3.77 -8.77 -13.82
C ILE A 17 3.05 -10.07 -14.13
N MET A 18 1.96 -10.05 -14.91
CA MET A 18 1.26 -11.28 -15.32
C MET A 18 2.20 -12.22 -16.07
N LYS A 19 2.98 -11.71 -17.03
CA LYS A 19 3.96 -12.53 -17.75
C LYS A 19 5.06 -13.09 -16.86
N LEU A 20 5.55 -12.30 -15.90
CA LEU A 20 6.53 -12.79 -14.92
C LEU A 20 5.94 -13.87 -13.99
N ILE A 21 4.65 -13.82 -13.68
CA ILE A 21 3.96 -14.84 -12.89
C ILE A 21 3.82 -16.14 -13.69
N GLU A 22 3.34 -16.05 -14.93
CA GLU A 22 3.22 -17.19 -15.85
C GLU A 22 4.57 -17.89 -16.05
N ASP A 23 5.65 -17.11 -16.13
CA ASP A 23 7.03 -17.60 -16.20
C ASP A 23 7.51 -18.33 -14.92
N LEU A 24 6.92 -18.04 -13.76
CA LEU A 24 7.36 -18.54 -12.45
C LEU A 24 6.52 -19.71 -11.95
N ILE A 25 5.22 -19.70 -12.25
CA ILE A 25 4.28 -20.74 -11.85
C ILE A 25 4.24 -21.76 -13.00
N ILE A 26 5.03 -22.82 -12.86
CA ILE A 26 5.16 -23.90 -13.86
C ILE A 26 3.79 -24.51 -14.17
N GLU A 27 3.48 -24.60 -15.47
CA GLU A 27 2.45 -25.29 -16.30
C GLU A 27 1.30 -26.15 -15.70
N HIS A 28 1.15 -26.34 -14.39
CA HIS A 28 0.17 -27.26 -13.79
C HIS A 28 -0.81 -26.61 -12.80
N GLU A 29 -0.71 -25.30 -12.53
CA GLU A 29 -1.71 -24.59 -11.74
C GLU A 29 -2.61 -23.71 -12.59
N ASN A 30 -3.91 -23.94 -12.52
CA ASN A 30 -4.90 -22.98 -13.04
C ASN A 30 -4.80 -21.68 -12.23
N ILE A 31 -4.33 -20.62 -12.87
CA ILE A 31 -4.26 -19.26 -12.31
C ILE A 31 -5.56 -18.52 -12.63
N THR A 32 -6.08 -17.76 -11.67
CA THR A 32 -7.19 -16.82 -11.91
C THR A 32 -6.78 -15.44 -11.47
N TYR A 33 -6.98 -14.48 -12.37
CA TYR A 33 -6.68 -13.08 -12.12
C TYR A 33 -7.93 -12.30 -11.78
N ASP A 34 -7.91 -11.65 -10.63
CA ASP A 34 -8.89 -10.66 -10.21
C ASP A 34 -8.29 -9.27 -10.32
N PHE A 35 -9.06 -8.32 -10.87
CA PHE A 35 -8.64 -6.91 -10.99
C PHE A 35 -9.44 -5.98 -10.07
N ASN A 36 -10.50 -6.51 -9.45
CA ASN A 36 -11.39 -5.74 -8.60
C ASN A 36 -10.88 -5.75 -7.16
N TYR A 37 -10.35 -4.62 -6.70
CA TYR A 37 -9.86 -4.45 -5.34
C TYR A 37 -11.02 -4.23 -4.36
N ASN A 38 -11.58 -5.32 -3.84
CA ASN A 38 -12.68 -5.30 -2.88
C ASN A 38 -12.48 -6.40 -1.81
N ILE A 39 -13.26 -6.32 -0.73
CA ILE A 39 -13.14 -7.23 0.42
C ILE A 39 -13.35 -8.70 0.00
N LYS A 40 -14.31 -8.98 -0.89
CA LYS A 40 -14.63 -10.35 -1.33
C LYS A 40 -13.42 -10.99 -2.02
N ASN A 41 -12.86 -10.31 -3.01
CA ASN A 41 -11.72 -10.82 -3.78
C ASN A 41 -10.46 -10.91 -2.90
N ILE A 42 -10.22 -9.93 -2.03
CA ILE A 42 -9.08 -9.94 -1.10
C ILE A 42 -9.15 -11.12 -0.12
N SER A 43 -10.35 -11.45 0.38
CA SER A 43 -10.52 -12.54 1.35
C SER A 43 -10.21 -13.93 0.79
N THR A 44 -10.32 -14.10 -0.53
CA THR A 44 -10.07 -15.38 -1.22
C THR A 44 -8.77 -15.41 -2.03
N ALA A 45 -8.00 -14.32 -2.05
CA ALA A 45 -6.78 -14.23 -2.83
C ALA A 45 -5.61 -14.90 -2.10
N ASP A 46 -4.84 -15.71 -2.83
CA ASP A 46 -3.61 -16.34 -2.33
C ASP A 46 -2.43 -15.36 -2.50
N ILE A 47 -2.44 -14.59 -3.58
CA ILE A 47 -1.41 -13.59 -3.88
C ILE A 47 -2.07 -12.26 -4.21
N ILE A 48 -1.59 -11.18 -3.60
CA ILE A 48 -2.12 -9.84 -3.78
C ILE A 48 -0.99 -8.92 -4.25
N PHE A 49 -1.11 -8.36 -5.45
CA PHE A 49 -0.29 -7.24 -5.89
C PHE A 49 -1.09 -5.96 -5.75
N THR A 50 -0.53 -4.97 -5.06
CA THR A 50 -1.18 -3.66 -4.89
C THR A 50 -0.17 -2.54 -5.03
N GLU A 51 -0.52 -1.54 -5.83
CA GLU A 51 0.23 -0.30 -5.94
C GLU A 51 -0.06 0.59 -4.72
N MET A 52 0.98 1.18 -4.15
CA MET A 52 0.88 2.14 -3.04
C MET A 52 1.79 3.34 -3.28
N VAL A 53 1.38 4.52 -2.84
CA VAL A 53 2.21 5.74 -2.87
C VAL A 53 3.07 5.87 -1.60
N VAL A 54 4.05 6.78 -1.62
CA VAL A 54 4.90 7.05 -0.44
C VAL A 54 4.02 7.41 0.76
N GLY A 55 4.30 6.79 1.90
CA GLY A 55 3.59 7.00 3.16
C GLY A 55 2.30 6.20 3.30
N GLU A 56 1.72 5.70 2.21
CA GLU A 56 0.50 4.90 2.24
C GLU A 56 0.67 3.61 3.05
N PHE A 57 1.79 2.92 2.85
CA PHE A 57 2.16 1.70 3.58
C PHE A 57 2.35 1.91 5.10
N SER A 58 2.30 3.14 5.61
CA SER A 58 2.27 3.39 7.06
C SER A 58 0.84 3.50 7.61
N LEU A 59 -0.18 3.57 6.76
CA LEU A 59 -1.59 3.66 7.15
C LEU A 59 -2.18 2.28 7.43
N CYS A 60 -3.27 2.23 8.18
CA CYS A 60 -4.10 1.02 8.23
C CYS A 60 -4.86 0.84 6.91
N HIS A 61 -4.95 -0.42 6.46
CA HIS A 61 -5.65 -0.81 5.24
C HIS A 61 -6.79 -1.78 5.57
N ASP A 62 -7.98 -1.24 5.83
CA ASP A 62 -9.15 -2.02 6.26
C ASP A 62 -9.50 -3.13 5.25
N THR A 63 -9.34 -2.89 3.96
CA THR A 63 -9.54 -3.90 2.90
C THR A 63 -8.57 -5.07 3.04
N LEU A 64 -7.27 -4.81 3.17
CA LEU A 64 -6.23 -5.83 3.35
C LEU A 64 -6.29 -6.51 4.72
N ASN A 65 -6.98 -5.91 5.68
CA ASN A 65 -7.23 -6.54 6.96
C ASN A 65 -8.14 -7.79 6.84
N ASN A 66 -8.91 -7.89 5.76
CA ASN A 66 -9.79 -9.02 5.47
C ASN A 66 -9.12 -10.14 4.65
N ARG A 67 -7.82 -10.04 4.36
CA ARG A 67 -7.09 -11.09 3.63
C ARG A 67 -6.96 -12.38 4.45
N SER A 68 -6.72 -13.48 3.76
CA SER A 68 -6.27 -14.75 4.37
C SER A 68 -4.89 -14.59 5.02
N ASP A 69 -4.64 -15.22 6.17
CA ASP A 69 -3.33 -15.19 6.84
C ASP A 69 -2.20 -15.77 5.95
N ALA A 70 -2.55 -16.73 5.09
CA ALA A 70 -1.60 -17.33 4.15
C ALA A 70 -1.34 -16.46 2.92
N ALA A 71 -2.10 -15.36 2.72
CA ALA A 71 -2.01 -14.55 1.51
C ALA A 71 -0.69 -13.78 1.45
N ARG A 72 0.01 -13.90 0.32
CA ARG A 72 1.25 -13.16 0.07
C ARG A 72 0.96 -11.80 -0.55
N ILE A 73 1.41 -10.73 0.10
CA ILE A 73 1.26 -9.37 -0.42
C ILE A 73 2.55 -8.89 -1.08
N PHE A 74 2.42 -8.38 -2.30
CA PHE A 74 3.41 -7.60 -3.01
C PHE A 74 2.95 -6.15 -3.11
N ILE A 75 3.77 -5.24 -2.59
CA ILE A 75 3.52 -3.80 -2.67
C ILE A 75 4.37 -3.23 -3.81
N ILE A 76 3.70 -2.67 -4.81
CA ILE A 76 4.36 -2.03 -5.95
C ILE A 76 4.51 -0.54 -5.64
N HIS A 77 5.73 -0.04 -5.82
CA HIS A 77 6.09 1.34 -5.52
C HIS A 77 6.96 1.92 -6.64
N SER A 78 6.76 3.21 -6.97
CA SER A 78 7.41 3.81 -8.14
C SER A 78 8.94 3.95 -8.04
N GLN A 79 9.50 3.98 -6.84
CA GLN A 79 10.95 4.11 -6.63
C GLN A 79 11.42 3.58 -5.28
N LYS A 80 12.67 3.14 -5.19
CA LYS A 80 13.31 2.84 -3.91
C LYS A 80 13.41 4.12 -3.08
N GLY A 81 12.58 4.20 -2.05
CA GLY A 81 12.67 5.27 -1.07
C GLY A 81 13.77 5.00 -0.04
N PRO A 82 14.06 5.97 0.83
CA PRO A 82 14.81 5.68 2.05
C PRO A 82 14.14 4.54 2.81
N VAL A 83 14.94 3.66 3.40
CA VAL A 83 14.47 2.49 4.17
C VAL A 83 13.37 2.94 5.12
N VAL A 84 12.20 2.30 5.02
CA VAL A 84 11.07 2.59 5.92
C VAL A 84 11.56 2.29 7.34
N LYS A 85 11.83 3.35 8.11
CA LYS A 85 12.34 3.22 9.49
C LYS A 85 11.27 2.68 10.45
N ASN A 86 10.01 2.80 10.08
CA ASN A 86 8.88 2.38 10.91
C ASN A 86 8.45 0.95 10.56
N PRO A 87 8.03 0.16 11.55
CA PRO A 87 7.48 -1.15 11.28
C PRO A 87 6.19 -1.01 10.47
N LEU A 88 5.98 -1.98 9.58
CA LEU A 88 4.79 -2.03 8.75
C LEU A 88 3.56 -2.35 9.60
N PRO A 89 2.40 -1.75 9.30
CA PRO A 89 1.11 -2.14 9.88
C PRO A 89 0.85 -3.64 9.72
N ASN A 90 0.17 -4.24 10.70
CA ASN A 90 -0.17 -5.66 10.70
C ASN A 90 -1.01 -6.08 9.48
N CYS A 91 -1.80 -5.16 8.90
CA CYS A 91 -2.58 -5.38 7.69
C CYS A 91 -1.72 -5.59 6.42
N ILE A 92 -0.42 -5.28 6.46
CA ILE A 92 0.53 -5.53 5.38
C ILE A 92 1.86 -6.13 5.87
N LYS A 93 1.91 -6.59 7.12
CA LYS A 93 3.12 -7.20 7.70
C LYS A 93 3.54 -8.40 6.86
N GLY A 94 4.85 -8.48 6.59
CA GLY A 94 5.43 -9.52 5.73
C GLY A 94 5.27 -9.28 4.21
N SER A 95 4.78 -8.10 3.81
CA SER A 95 4.70 -7.71 2.40
C SER A 95 6.08 -7.57 1.75
N VAL A 96 6.17 -7.96 0.49
CA VAL A 96 7.38 -7.81 -0.32
C VAL A 96 7.26 -6.58 -1.22
N PHE A 97 8.25 -5.71 -1.20
CA PHE A 97 8.26 -4.51 -2.02
C PHE A 97 8.85 -4.80 -3.41
N ILE A 98 8.13 -4.39 -4.44
CA ILE A 98 8.56 -4.37 -5.84
C ILE A 98 8.64 -2.92 -6.30
N TYR A 99 9.72 -2.56 -6.96
CA TYR A 99 9.92 -1.21 -7.46
C TYR A 99 9.77 -1.16 -8.98
N GLU A 100 8.94 -0.25 -9.49
CA GLU A 100 8.66 -0.15 -10.94
C GLU A 100 9.92 0.12 -11.78
N LYS A 101 10.90 0.82 -11.20
CA LYS A 101 12.17 1.16 -11.84
C LYS A 101 13.22 0.06 -11.73
N ASP A 102 12.95 -1.05 -11.05
CA ASP A 102 13.88 -2.17 -10.98
C ASP A 102 13.91 -2.93 -12.31
N LEU A 103 15.07 -3.51 -12.62
CA LEU A 103 15.22 -4.38 -13.79
C LEU A 103 14.27 -5.59 -13.69
N PRO A 104 13.62 -6.03 -14.79
CA PRO A 104 12.68 -7.15 -14.76
C PRO A 104 13.26 -8.43 -14.15
N GLY A 105 14.54 -8.72 -14.40
CA GLY A 105 15.23 -9.86 -13.79
C GLY A 105 15.34 -9.78 -12.26
N ASN A 106 15.47 -8.57 -11.70
CA ASN A 106 15.48 -8.37 -10.24
C ASN A 106 14.07 -8.55 -9.66
N ILE A 107 13.04 -8.05 -10.34
CA ILE A 107 11.65 -8.25 -9.97
C ILE A 107 11.32 -9.76 -9.96
N LYS A 108 11.68 -10.48 -11.04
CA LYS A 108 11.49 -11.94 -11.14
C LYS A 108 12.19 -12.69 -10.01
N LYS A 109 13.43 -12.34 -9.69
CA LYS A 109 14.18 -12.95 -8.57
C LYS A 109 13.52 -12.67 -7.21
N THR A 110 13.05 -11.45 -6.97
CA THR A 110 12.34 -11.09 -5.74
C THR A 110 11.03 -11.86 -5.60
N MET A 111 10.27 -11.98 -6.70
CA MET A 111 9.04 -12.76 -6.76
C MET A 111 9.30 -14.25 -6.52
N ALA A 112 10.28 -14.85 -7.21
CA ALA A 112 10.65 -16.25 -7.03
C ALA A 112 11.02 -16.56 -5.57
N LYS A 113 11.87 -15.74 -4.95
CA LYS A 113 12.26 -15.89 -3.53
C LYS A 113 11.08 -15.76 -2.58
N ALA A 114 10.11 -14.89 -2.89
CA ALA A 114 8.95 -14.64 -2.06
C ALA A 114 7.89 -15.75 -2.16
N LEU A 115 7.84 -16.43 -3.31
CA LEU A 115 6.92 -17.52 -3.64
C LEU A 115 7.50 -18.91 -3.29
N ASP A 116 8.81 -19.04 -3.12
CA ASP A 116 9.44 -20.29 -2.68
C ASP A 116 9.03 -20.63 -1.24
N VAL A 117 8.14 -21.62 -1.13
CA VAL A 117 7.47 -22.09 0.10
C VAL A 117 8.46 -22.68 1.11
N SER A 118 9.66 -23.07 0.67
CA SER A 118 10.67 -23.73 1.51
C SER A 118 11.36 -22.83 2.54
N SER A 119 11.24 -21.50 2.43
CA SER A 119 11.93 -20.53 3.30
C SER A 119 11.06 -19.96 4.43
N ILE A 120 9.81 -20.40 4.55
CA ILE A 120 8.90 -19.89 5.58
C ILE A 120 9.14 -20.70 6.86
N LYS A 121 9.91 -20.13 7.79
CA LYS A 121 9.81 -20.52 9.20
C LYS A 121 8.34 -20.31 9.58
N THR A 122 7.62 -21.42 9.76
CA THR A 122 6.32 -21.44 10.45
C THR A 122 6.52 -20.74 11.77
N THR A 123 6.17 -19.46 11.81
CA THR A 123 5.95 -18.80 13.08
C THR A 123 4.57 -19.27 13.45
N ASP A 124 4.54 -20.24 14.37
CA ASP A 124 3.37 -20.54 15.17
C ASP A 124 2.74 -19.21 15.58
N GLU A 125 1.48 -19.00 15.23
CA GLU A 125 0.50 -18.24 16.02
C GLU A 125 -0.83 -18.17 15.27
N SER A 126 -1.78 -18.98 15.78
CA SER A 126 -3.24 -18.84 15.70
C SER A 126 -3.83 -18.06 14.52
N ALA A 127 -4.67 -18.73 13.72
CA ALA A 127 -5.61 -18.13 12.76
C ALA A 127 -6.16 -16.79 13.29
N SER A 128 -5.62 -15.70 12.75
CA SER A 128 -5.83 -14.37 13.27
C SER A 128 -7.09 -13.83 12.62
N CYS A 129 -8.19 -13.86 13.37
CA CYS A 129 -9.39 -13.13 12.98
C CYS A 129 -9.00 -11.67 12.65
N GLY A 130 -9.48 -11.11 11.53
CA GLY A 130 -9.08 -9.77 11.07
C GLY A 130 -9.20 -8.67 12.14
N LEU A 131 -10.12 -8.82 13.10
CA LEU A 131 -10.23 -7.92 14.25
C LEU A 131 -8.98 -7.88 15.15
N ARG A 132 -8.28 -9.00 15.31
CA ARG A 132 -7.09 -9.11 16.16
C ARG A 132 -5.85 -8.49 15.53
N ARG A 133 -5.76 -8.46 14.19
CA ARG A 133 -4.61 -7.85 13.49
C ARG A 133 -4.46 -6.37 13.81
N CYS A 134 -5.54 -5.66 14.11
CA CYS A 134 -5.49 -4.25 14.46
C CYS A 134 -5.13 -3.98 15.93
N LEU A 135 -5.18 -4.99 16.81
CA LEU A 135 -4.73 -4.84 18.19
C LEU A 135 -3.23 -4.54 18.20
N ASP A 136 -2.84 -3.48 18.89
CA ASP A 136 -1.45 -2.99 19.02
C ASP A 136 -0.73 -2.75 17.67
N CYS A 137 -1.50 -2.52 16.60
CA CYS A 137 -0.94 -2.24 15.28
C CYS A 137 -0.25 -0.87 15.25
N GLN A 138 1.03 -0.84 14.86
CA GLN A 138 1.85 0.37 14.80
C GLN A 138 1.57 1.23 13.55
N CYS A 139 0.32 1.29 13.11
CA CYS A 139 -0.06 2.13 11.98
C CYS A 139 -0.09 3.61 12.35
N ASN A 140 0.38 4.45 11.44
CA ASN A 140 0.25 5.88 11.53
C ASN A 140 -1.19 6.30 11.22
N SER A 141 -1.75 7.15 12.07
CA SER A 141 -3.05 7.79 11.86
C SER A 141 -2.91 9.24 11.37
N VAL A 142 -3.94 9.76 10.71
CA VAL A 142 -4.06 11.17 10.36
C VAL A 142 -5.07 11.80 11.32
N THR A 143 -4.73 12.93 11.94
CA THR A 143 -5.69 13.62 12.83
C THR A 143 -6.83 14.27 12.05
N ALA A 144 -7.96 14.57 12.69
CA ALA A 144 -9.11 15.20 12.01
C ALA A 144 -8.76 16.51 11.28
N ILE A 145 -7.88 17.33 11.87
CA ILE A 145 -7.41 18.58 11.24
C ILE A 145 -6.49 18.28 10.06
N GLN A 146 -5.54 17.35 10.22
CA GLN A 146 -4.66 16.94 9.12
C GLN A 146 -5.47 16.34 7.96
N LEU A 147 -6.54 15.60 8.24
CA LEU A 147 -7.43 15.04 7.25
C LEU A 147 -8.14 16.14 6.43
N LYS A 148 -8.65 17.19 7.09
CA LYS A 148 -9.23 18.35 6.40
C LYS A 148 -8.20 19.04 5.51
N ILE A 149 -6.97 19.22 6.00
CA ILE A 149 -5.87 19.83 5.24
C ILE A 149 -5.46 18.96 4.05
N LEU A 150 -5.37 17.64 4.23
CA LEU A 150 -5.04 16.68 3.16
C LEU A 150 -6.14 16.65 2.10
N TYR A 151 -7.42 16.62 2.50
CA TYR A 151 -8.54 16.73 1.56
C TYR A 151 -8.46 18.03 0.76
N ALA A 152 -8.28 19.17 1.42
CA ALA A 152 -8.15 20.47 0.74
C ALA A 152 -6.92 20.53 -0.18
N THR A 153 -5.82 19.88 0.20
CA THR A 153 -4.63 19.73 -0.65
C THR A 153 -4.92 18.84 -1.87
N SER A 154 -5.69 17.75 -1.71
CA SER A 154 -6.04 16.84 -2.79
C SER A 154 -6.81 17.51 -3.94
N ILE A 155 -7.65 18.50 -3.62
CA ILE A 155 -8.38 19.30 -4.61
C ILE A 155 -7.59 20.52 -5.13
N GLY A 156 -6.30 20.62 -4.80
CA GLY A 156 -5.38 21.62 -5.35
C GLY A 156 -5.29 22.95 -4.59
N LEU A 157 -5.88 23.08 -3.40
CA LEU A 157 -5.79 24.34 -2.65
C LEU A 157 -4.38 24.58 -2.09
N ASN A 158 -3.89 25.81 -2.25
CA ASN A 158 -2.62 26.23 -1.66
C ASN A 158 -2.79 26.49 -0.14
N THR A 159 -1.66 26.69 0.56
CA THR A 159 -1.67 26.86 2.02
C THR A 159 -2.45 28.08 2.49
N SER A 160 -2.44 29.17 1.73
CA SER A 160 -3.20 30.39 2.03
C SER A 160 -4.70 30.19 1.89
N ASP A 161 -5.14 29.49 0.86
CA ASP A 161 -6.56 29.19 0.64
C ASP A 161 -7.09 28.22 1.69
N ILE A 162 -6.29 27.22 2.07
CA ILE A 162 -6.63 26.28 3.15
C ILE A 162 -6.76 27.04 4.48
N ALA A 163 -5.81 27.94 4.78
CA ALA A 163 -5.85 28.76 5.98
C ALA A 163 -7.13 29.60 6.06
N LYS A 164 -7.51 30.26 4.96
CA LYS A 164 -8.77 31.01 4.87
C LYS A 164 -9.99 30.10 5.05
N LYS A 165 -10.07 28.98 4.33
CA LYS A 165 -11.24 28.07 4.37
C LYS A 165 -11.43 27.37 5.71
N LEU A 166 -10.34 27.07 6.43
CA LEU A 166 -10.39 26.43 7.73
C LEU A 166 -10.39 27.43 8.89
N SER A 167 -10.37 28.74 8.62
CA SER A 167 -10.22 29.81 9.63
C SER A 167 -9.02 29.58 10.56
N MET A 168 -7.88 29.20 9.97
CA MET A 168 -6.63 28.89 10.67
C MET A 168 -5.53 29.87 10.27
N ASN A 169 -4.53 30.05 11.14
CA ASN A 169 -3.32 30.78 10.77
C ASN A 169 -2.53 30.02 9.69
N TYR A 170 -2.01 30.74 8.69
CA TYR A 170 -1.16 30.19 7.63
C TYR A 170 -0.02 29.31 8.19
N LYS A 171 0.68 29.77 9.23
CA LYS A 171 1.79 29.05 9.86
C LYS A 171 1.34 27.72 10.48
N THR A 172 0.12 27.68 11.02
CA THR A 172 -0.47 26.45 11.57
C THR A 172 -0.74 25.43 10.48
N VAL A 173 -1.31 25.84 9.34
CA VAL A 173 -1.53 24.95 8.19
C VAL A 173 -0.20 24.46 7.63
N PHE A 174 0.79 25.35 7.50
CA PHE A 174 2.14 24.99 7.07
C PHE A 174 2.78 23.96 8.00
N SER A 175 2.71 24.18 9.31
CA SER A 175 3.22 23.26 10.33
C SER A 175 2.53 21.89 10.24
N HIS A 176 1.20 21.85 10.12
CA HIS A 176 0.49 20.58 9.95
C HIS A 176 0.92 19.83 8.68
N LYS A 177 1.08 20.52 7.54
CA LYS A 177 1.60 19.91 6.31
C LYS A 177 3.00 19.34 6.53
N ARG A 178 3.89 20.10 7.18
CA ARG A 178 5.25 19.64 7.49
C ARG A 178 5.25 18.42 8.41
N ASN A 179 4.40 18.40 9.43
CA ASN A 179 4.26 17.28 10.35
C ASN A 179 3.75 16.03 9.65
N VAL A 180 2.78 16.17 8.72
CA VAL A 180 2.33 15.05 7.88
C VAL A 180 3.47 14.54 7.02
N MET A 181 4.21 15.42 6.34
CA MET A 181 5.36 15.03 5.53
C MET A 181 6.41 14.26 6.35
N THR A 182 6.76 14.75 7.54
CA THR A 182 7.71 14.05 8.42
C THR A 182 7.15 12.72 8.91
N LYS A 183 5.89 12.67 9.36
CA LYS A 183 5.24 11.46 9.89
C LYS A 183 5.16 10.32 8.87
N PHE A 184 4.90 10.66 7.61
CA PHE A 184 4.73 9.69 6.53
C PHE A 184 5.95 9.61 5.60
N ASN A 185 7.08 10.22 6.00
CA ASN A 185 8.34 10.22 5.28
C ASN A 185 8.22 10.70 3.81
N LEU A 186 7.43 11.76 3.60
CA LEU A 186 7.22 12.39 2.30
C LEU A 186 8.31 13.44 2.08
N ALA A 187 9.10 13.26 1.01
CA ALA A 187 10.26 14.09 0.72
C ALA A 187 9.90 15.46 0.15
N ASN A 188 8.84 15.53 -0.67
CA ASN A 188 8.53 16.72 -1.46
C ASN A 188 7.02 16.96 -1.60
N LYS A 189 6.67 18.13 -2.17
CA LYS A 189 5.28 18.55 -2.38
C LYS A 189 4.52 17.61 -3.33
N GLN A 190 5.19 16.97 -4.29
CA GLN A 190 4.54 16.03 -5.21
C GLN A 190 4.12 14.74 -4.48
N GLU A 191 4.97 14.21 -3.62
CA GLU A 191 4.63 13.07 -2.75
C GLU A 191 3.51 13.42 -1.78
N LEU A 192 3.54 14.61 -1.18
CA LEU A 192 2.42 15.11 -0.37
C LEU A 192 1.12 15.17 -1.16
N GLN A 193 1.15 15.63 -2.42
CA GLN A 193 -0.04 15.68 -3.27
C GLN A 193 -0.56 14.28 -3.59
N LYS A 194 0.32 13.34 -3.98
CA LYS A 194 -0.05 11.95 -4.25
C LYS A 194 -0.66 11.28 -3.02
N PHE A 195 -0.06 11.48 -1.85
CA PHE A 195 -0.57 10.99 -0.57
C PHE A 195 -1.92 11.63 -0.20
N ALA A 196 -2.07 12.95 -0.40
CA ALA A 196 -3.33 13.66 -0.18
C ALA A 196 -4.47 13.13 -1.05
N ASN A 197 -4.19 12.76 -2.30
CA ASN A 197 -5.18 12.22 -3.23
C ASN A 197 -5.85 10.92 -2.72
N LEU A 198 -5.19 10.15 -1.84
CA LEU A 198 -5.79 8.98 -1.18
C LEU A 198 -7.02 9.35 -0.34
N PHE A 199 -7.06 10.56 0.21
CA PHE A 199 -8.13 11.07 1.06
C PHE A 199 -9.20 11.85 0.29
N GLY A 200 -8.88 12.30 -0.93
CA GLY A 200 -9.86 12.93 -1.83
C GLY A 200 -10.83 11.92 -2.47
N GLN A 201 -10.37 10.69 -2.69
CA GLN A 201 -11.12 9.64 -3.42
C GLN A 201 -12.10 8.85 -2.54
N LYS A 202 -12.01 8.96 -1.20
CA LYS A 202 -12.85 8.19 -0.24
C LYS A 202 -14.27 8.74 -0.02
N LYS A 203 -14.69 9.76 -0.78
CA LYS A 203 -16.09 10.24 -0.81
C LYS A 203 -16.68 10.04 -2.21
N LYS A 204 -17.01 8.80 -2.55
CA LYS A 204 -18.05 8.46 -3.52
C LYS A 204 -18.86 7.30 -2.98
#